data_AF-A0A936XGF1-F1
#
_entry.id   AF-A0A936XGF1-F1
#
_cell.length_a   1.000
_cell.length_b   1.000
_cell.length_c   1.000
_cell.angle_alpha   90.00
_cell.angle_beta   90.00
_cell.angle_gamma   90.00
#
_symmetry.space_group_name_H-M   'P 1'
#
loop_
_entity.id
_entity.type
_entity.pdbx_description
1 polymer ?
#
loop_
_entity_poly.entity_id
_entity_poly.type
_entity_poly.pdbx_seq_one_letter_code
_entity_poly.pdbx_strand_id
1 'polypeptide(L)'
;MNKKSLHFLLPVACILLFIALYIIATFHYPGGSQADIHSPGFSWKNNYWCNLLNEKAINGETNNARPYALVGMSILCVGLILFWWMFSVAVVKNKWWKKLIPAAGTLAMAGAFFSFTSMHDLVINLASACGLIALTGTLAGLYKQQWHLLFRWGLLNIILVLLNNLFYYTPSLISYLPVIQKISFGVFLLWFSMISFRLLNTLPRRDQQLSGRKS
;
A
#
# COMPACT_ATOMS: atom_id res chain seq x y z
N MET A 1 17.70 -12.52 18.05
CA MET A 1 17.33 -11.32 17.26
C MET A 1 17.18 -10.13 18.20
N ASN A 2 17.81 -8.99 17.91
CA ASN A 2 17.67 -7.78 18.73
C ASN A 2 16.25 -7.19 18.52
N LYS A 3 15.47 -7.00 19.60
CA LYS A 3 14.12 -6.39 19.52
C LYS A 3 14.13 -5.04 18.78
N LYS A 4 15.26 -4.31 18.81
CA LYS A 4 15.43 -3.02 18.12
C LYS A 4 15.51 -3.11 16.60
N SER A 5 15.75 -4.27 15.99
CA SER A 5 15.71 -4.39 14.53
C SER A 5 14.37 -4.93 14.04
N LEU A 6 13.63 -5.67 14.89
CA LEU A 6 12.36 -6.30 14.51
C LEU A 6 11.27 -5.29 14.12
N HIS A 7 11.32 -4.07 14.64
CA HIS A 7 10.37 -3.02 14.29
C HIS A 7 10.25 -2.75 12.77
N PHE A 8 11.27 -3.06 11.95
CA PHE A 8 11.18 -2.92 10.48
C PHE A 8 10.14 -3.85 9.84
N LEU A 9 9.70 -4.88 10.57
CA LEU A 9 8.64 -5.79 10.15
C LEU A 9 7.23 -5.32 10.56
N LEU A 10 7.09 -4.22 11.32
CA LEU A 10 5.77 -3.68 11.66
C LEU A 10 4.93 -3.37 10.41
N PRO A 11 5.46 -2.72 9.34
CA PRO A 11 4.71 -2.53 8.11
C PRO A 11 4.24 -3.85 7.48
N VAL A 12 5.07 -4.89 7.54
CA VAL A 12 4.72 -6.23 7.02
C VAL A 12 3.58 -6.84 7.83
N ALA A 13 3.63 -6.74 9.16
CA ALA A 13 2.55 -7.21 10.02
C ALA A 13 1.22 -6.47 9.73
N CYS A 14 1.27 -5.15 9.53
CA CYS A 14 0.10 -4.37 9.13
C CYS A 14 -0.46 -4.83 7.76
N ILE A 15 0.42 -5.08 6.78
CA ILE A 15 0.01 -5.58 5.46
C ILE A 15 -0.67 -6.95 5.57
N LEU A 16 -0.10 -7.88 6.35
CA LEU A 16 -0.69 -9.21 6.55
C LEU A 16 -2.05 -9.13 7.27
N LEU A 17 -2.18 -8.27 8.28
CA LEU A 17 -3.43 -8.05 8.98
C LEU A 17 -4.50 -7.40 8.08
N PHE A 18 -4.11 -6.44 7.24
CA PHE A 18 -4.98 -5.90 6.19
C PHE A 18 -5.49 -7.00 5.25
N ILE A 19 -4.60 -7.87 4.75
CA ILE A 19 -4.98 -8.97 3.85
C ILE A 19 -6.00 -9.89 4.54
N ALA A 20 -5.74 -10.29 5.80
CA ALA A 20 -6.64 -11.14 6.55
C ALA A 20 -8.03 -10.50 6.73
N LEU A 21 -8.07 -9.22 7.11
CA LEU A 21 -9.32 -8.48 7.28
C LEU A 21 -10.08 -8.30 5.96
N TYR A 22 -9.39 -8.10 4.84
CA TYR A 22 -10.03 -8.00 3.53
C TYR A 22 -10.59 -9.33 3.07
N ILE A 23 -9.90 -10.45 3.34
CA ILE A 23 -10.43 -11.78 3.08
C ILE A 23 -11.70 -12.01 3.92
N ILE A 24 -11.67 -11.68 5.22
CA ILE A 24 -12.85 -11.73 6.09
C ILE A 24 -13.99 -10.87 5.53
N ALA A 25 -13.69 -9.65 5.10
CA ALA A 25 -14.68 -8.75 4.49
C ALA A 25 -15.36 -9.40 3.26
N THR A 26 -14.62 -10.13 2.40
CA THR A 26 -15.24 -10.80 1.24
C THR A 26 -16.28 -11.86 1.62
N PHE A 27 -16.13 -12.54 2.77
CA PHE A 27 -17.12 -13.51 3.26
C PHE A 27 -18.37 -12.84 3.84
N HIS A 28 -18.28 -11.58 4.25
CA HIS A 28 -19.40 -10.79 4.78
C HIS A 28 -20.04 -9.85 3.74
N TYR A 29 -19.58 -9.88 2.49
CA TYR A 29 -20.15 -9.07 1.43
C TYR A 29 -21.47 -9.69 0.95
N PRO A 30 -22.59 -8.95 0.90
CA PRO A 30 -23.91 -9.55 0.66
C PRO A 30 -24.14 -9.95 -0.80
N GLY A 31 -23.62 -9.18 -1.77
CA GLY A 31 -23.77 -9.53 -3.19
C GLY A 31 -23.66 -8.37 -4.17
N GLY A 32 -23.75 -8.73 -5.44
CA GLY A 32 -23.68 -7.86 -6.60
C GLY A 32 -22.25 -7.58 -7.04
N SER A 33 -22.07 -7.45 -8.35
CA SER A 33 -20.82 -7.08 -8.98
C SER A 33 -21.07 -6.21 -10.20
N GLN A 34 -20.01 -5.59 -10.71
CA GLN A 34 -20.06 -4.72 -11.89
C GLN A 34 -20.60 -5.43 -13.13
N ALA A 35 -20.44 -6.76 -13.20
CA ALA A 35 -20.93 -7.58 -14.31
C ALA A 35 -22.33 -8.15 -14.06
N ASP A 36 -22.72 -8.33 -12.80
CA ASP A 36 -24.00 -8.93 -12.42
C ASP A 36 -24.45 -8.44 -11.03
N ILE A 37 -25.49 -7.63 -11.01
CA ILE A 37 -26.06 -7.06 -9.78
C ILE A 37 -26.71 -8.11 -8.87
N HIS A 38 -27.12 -9.27 -9.40
CA HIS A 38 -27.77 -10.33 -8.64
C HIS A 38 -26.80 -11.44 -8.19
N SER A 39 -25.51 -11.31 -8.54
CA SER A 39 -24.50 -12.30 -8.12
C SER A 39 -24.43 -12.41 -6.59
N PRO A 40 -24.42 -13.63 -6.03
CA PRO A 40 -24.33 -13.80 -4.58
C PRO A 40 -22.90 -13.54 -4.09
N GLY A 41 -22.77 -12.84 -2.96
CA GLY A 41 -21.48 -12.61 -2.31
C GLY A 41 -20.48 -11.78 -3.11
N PHE A 42 -19.20 -11.84 -2.72
CA PHE A 42 -18.12 -11.12 -3.39
C PHE A 42 -17.57 -11.89 -4.61
N SER A 43 -17.65 -11.28 -5.79
CA SER A 43 -17.00 -11.78 -7.01
C SER A 43 -15.55 -11.30 -7.10
N TRP A 44 -14.60 -12.22 -6.90
CA TRP A 44 -13.16 -11.93 -7.01
C TRP A 44 -12.73 -11.39 -8.36
N LYS A 45 -13.42 -11.78 -9.44
CA LYS A 45 -13.14 -11.31 -10.80
C LYS A 45 -13.76 -9.94 -11.07
N ASN A 46 -15.00 -9.74 -10.64
CA ASN A 46 -15.80 -8.60 -11.12
C ASN A 46 -15.85 -7.45 -10.11
N ASN A 47 -15.76 -7.72 -8.81
CA ASN A 47 -15.79 -6.68 -7.78
C ASN A 47 -14.44 -5.99 -7.60
N TYR A 48 -14.46 -4.68 -7.38
CA TYR A 48 -13.31 -3.94 -6.88
C TYR A 48 -13.17 -4.13 -5.37
N TRP A 49 -11.94 -4.03 -4.85
CA TRP A 49 -11.73 -4.02 -3.40
C TRP A 49 -12.36 -2.82 -2.71
N CYS A 50 -12.48 -1.68 -3.40
CA CYS A 50 -13.19 -0.52 -2.86
C CYS A 50 -14.68 -0.77 -2.65
N ASN A 51 -15.30 -1.77 -3.33
CA ASN A 51 -16.71 -2.09 -3.09
C ASN A 51 -16.96 -2.59 -1.67
N LEU A 52 -15.95 -3.18 -1.02
CA LEU A 52 -16.03 -3.59 0.38
C LEU A 52 -16.17 -2.40 1.33
N LEU A 53 -15.77 -1.19 0.92
CA LEU A 53 -15.78 0.03 1.76
C LEU A 53 -17.09 0.82 1.62
N ASN A 54 -17.91 0.52 0.62
CA ASN A 54 -19.17 1.20 0.36
C ASN A 54 -20.20 0.92 1.45
N GLU A 55 -21.11 1.86 1.70
CA GLU A 55 -22.20 1.69 2.67
C GLU A 55 -23.21 0.63 2.24
N LYS A 56 -23.48 0.59 0.93
CA LYS A 56 -24.29 -0.42 0.29
C LYS A 56 -23.45 -1.25 -0.67
N ALA A 57 -23.74 -2.53 -0.75
CA ALA A 57 -23.17 -3.40 -1.76
C ALA A 57 -23.79 -3.09 -3.14
N ILE A 58 -23.24 -3.68 -4.21
CA ILE A 58 -23.69 -3.40 -5.57
C ILE A 58 -25.15 -3.85 -5.77
N ASN A 59 -25.58 -4.91 -5.09
CA ASN A 59 -26.97 -5.36 -5.09
C ASN A 59 -27.94 -4.45 -4.32
N GLY A 60 -27.45 -3.37 -3.68
CA GLY A 60 -28.25 -2.39 -2.95
C GLY A 60 -28.47 -2.71 -1.46
N GLU A 61 -28.06 -3.90 -1.00
CA GLU A 61 -28.15 -4.29 0.41
C GLU A 61 -27.11 -3.58 1.29
N THR A 62 -27.38 -3.52 2.59
CA THR A 62 -26.42 -3.02 3.59
C THR A 62 -25.14 -3.82 3.55
N ASN A 63 -24.00 -3.15 3.39
CA ASN A 63 -22.73 -3.81 3.26
C ASN A 63 -22.13 -4.19 4.62
N ASN A 64 -22.41 -5.41 5.08
CA ASN A 64 -21.86 -5.96 6.33
C ASN A 64 -20.33 -6.20 6.28
N ALA A 65 -19.70 -6.15 5.09
CA ALA A 65 -18.25 -6.23 4.95
C ALA A 65 -17.53 -4.94 5.35
N ARG A 66 -18.23 -3.80 5.32
CA ARG A 66 -17.64 -2.46 5.48
C ARG A 66 -16.82 -2.28 6.76
N PRO A 67 -17.26 -2.70 7.96
CA PRO A 67 -16.47 -2.52 9.17
C PRO A 67 -15.10 -3.21 9.09
N TYR A 68 -15.05 -4.44 8.59
CA TYR A 68 -13.81 -5.19 8.41
C TYR A 68 -12.87 -4.51 7.41
N ALA A 69 -13.42 -4.04 6.29
CA ALA A 69 -12.66 -3.35 5.26
C ALA A 69 -12.12 -2.00 5.75
N LEU A 70 -12.89 -1.22 6.52
CA LEU A 70 -12.45 0.05 7.09
C LEU A 70 -11.31 -0.12 8.11
N VAL A 71 -11.43 -1.13 8.98
CA VAL A 71 -10.35 -1.45 9.95
C VAL A 71 -9.11 -1.93 9.20
N GLY A 72 -9.27 -2.80 8.20
CA GLY A 72 -8.15 -3.25 7.36
C GLY A 72 -7.45 -2.08 6.68
N MET A 73 -8.20 -1.21 6.01
CA MET A 73 -7.67 -0.06 5.28
C MET A 73 -6.94 0.90 6.23
N SER A 74 -7.50 1.17 7.42
CA SER A 74 -6.85 1.96 8.47
C SER A 74 -5.49 1.38 8.87
N ILE A 75 -5.44 0.07 9.11
CA ILE A 75 -4.21 -0.64 9.48
C ILE A 75 -3.18 -0.57 8.35
N LEU A 76 -3.61 -0.73 7.10
CA LEU A 76 -2.72 -0.60 5.95
C LEU A 76 -2.14 0.81 5.85
N CYS A 77 -2.98 1.84 5.95
CA CYS A 77 -2.53 3.24 5.92
C CYS A 77 -1.48 3.50 7.01
N VAL A 78 -1.72 3.05 8.24
CA VAL A 78 -0.75 3.15 9.35
C VAL A 78 0.54 2.39 9.00
N GLY A 79 0.44 1.16 8.47
CA GLY A 79 1.59 0.36 8.06
C GLY A 79 2.47 1.06 7.01
N LEU A 80 1.86 1.68 6.00
CA LEU A 80 2.57 2.41 4.96
C LEU A 80 3.18 3.73 5.46
N ILE A 81 2.49 4.44 6.35
CA ILE A 81 3.08 5.61 7.06
C ILE A 81 4.34 5.17 7.79
N LEU A 82 4.25 4.13 8.62
CA LEU A 82 5.39 3.59 9.35
C LEU A 82 6.52 3.19 8.38
N PHE A 83 6.19 2.52 7.27
CA PHE A 83 7.18 2.19 6.24
C PHE A 83 7.98 3.41 5.78
N TRP A 84 7.32 4.50 5.34
CA TRP A 84 8.04 5.66 4.80
C TRP A 84 8.87 6.38 5.87
N TRP A 85 8.40 6.44 7.11
CA TRP A 85 9.18 6.94 8.23
C TRP A 85 10.46 6.12 8.45
N MET A 86 10.31 4.80 8.54
CA MET A 86 11.42 3.88 8.78
C MET A 86 12.42 3.85 7.63
N PHE A 87 11.92 3.77 6.40
CA PHE A 87 12.73 3.79 5.19
C PHE A 87 13.53 5.09 5.10
N SER A 88 12.87 6.23 5.31
CA SER A 88 13.50 7.54 5.24
C SER A 88 14.62 7.69 6.27
N VAL A 89 14.37 7.27 7.51
CA VAL A 89 15.38 7.34 8.59
C VAL A 89 16.61 6.49 8.27
N ALA A 90 16.39 5.29 7.72
CA ALA A 90 17.44 4.29 7.50
C ALA A 90 18.24 4.49 6.20
N VAL A 91 17.61 4.94 5.11
CA VAL A 91 18.23 4.96 3.77
C VAL A 91 18.60 6.38 3.32
N VAL A 92 17.81 7.39 3.71
CA VAL A 92 17.92 8.72 3.12
C VAL A 92 18.92 9.60 3.88
N LYS A 93 20.01 9.96 3.21
CA LYS A 93 21.08 10.82 3.77
C LYS A 93 20.76 12.31 3.72
N ASN A 94 20.09 12.77 2.67
CA ASN A 94 19.78 14.19 2.48
C ASN A 94 18.69 14.64 3.45
N LYS A 95 18.95 15.69 4.25
CA LYS A 95 18.06 16.16 5.33
C LYS A 95 16.68 16.61 4.83
N TRP A 96 16.59 17.22 3.66
CA TRP A 96 15.32 17.66 3.06
C TRP A 96 14.47 16.46 2.67
N TRP A 97 15.02 15.56 1.86
CA TRP A 97 14.33 14.33 1.45
C TRP A 97 13.95 13.44 2.64
N LYS A 98 14.77 13.45 3.70
CA LYS A 98 14.52 12.68 4.92
C LYS A 98 13.22 13.10 5.64
N LYS A 99 12.80 14.35 5.49
CA LYS A 99 11.53 14.87 6.03
C LYS A 99 10.40 14.82 4.99
N LEU A 100 10.72 15.11 3.74
CA LEU A 100 9.72 15.20 2.67
C LEU A 100 9.06 13.86 2.38
N ILE A 101 9.82 12.76 2.31
CA ILE A 101 9.29 11.41 2.01
C ILE A 101 8.22 10.98 3.03
N PRO A 102 8.49 10.98 4.36
CA PRO A 102 7.48 10.58 5.33
C PRO A 102 6.31 11.57 5.40
N ALA A 103 6.54 12.87 5.24
CA ALA A 103 5.46 13.85 5.20
C ALA A 103 4.52 13.61 4.01
N ALA A 104 5.08 13.43 2.81
CA ALA A 104 4.32 13.15 1.60
C ALA A 104 3.59 11.79 1.68
N GLY A 105 4.25 10.75 2.18
CA GLY A 105 3.62 9.44 2.40
C GLY A 105 2.47 9.52 3.40
N THR A 106 2.63 10.30 4.48
CA THR A 106 1.58 10.51 5.48
C THR A 106 0.38 11.25 4.89
N LEU A 107 0.61 12.32 4.14
CA LEU A 107 -0.47 13.05 3.46
C LEU A 107 -1.20 12.18 2.43
N ALA A 108 -0.46 11.34 1.70
CA ALA A 108 -1.05 10.39 0.75
C ALA A 108 -1.97 9.39 1.45
N MET A 109 -1.54 8.81 2.58
CA MET A 109 -2.36 7.84 3.33
C MET A 109 -3.54 8.50 4.05
N ALA A 110 -3.39 9.74 4.53
CA ALA A 110 -4.50 10.51 5.06
C ALA A 110 -5.55 10.78 3.97
N GLY A 111 -5.12 11.24 2.79
CA GLY A 111 -6.03 11.46 1.66
C GLY A 111 -6.73 10.18 1.19
N ALA A 112 -6.02 9.04 1.16
CA ALA A 112 -6.62 7.74 0.84
C ALA A 112 -7.71 7.32 1.85
N PHE A 113 -7.59 7.71 3.12
CA PHE A 113 -8.61 7.43 4.13
C PHE A 113 -9.84 8.35 3.99
N PHE A 114 -9.62 9.62 3.62
CA PHE A 114 -10.68 10.62 3.43
C PHE A 114 -11.26 10.65 2.02
N SER A 115 -10.93 9.68 1.16
CA SER A 115 -11.45 9.62 -0.21
C SER A 115 -12.97 9.42 -0.26
N PHE A 116 -13.62 9.03 0.85
CA PHE A 116 -15.07 8.86 0.93
C PHE A 116 -15.86 10.17 1.18
N THR A 117 -15.21 11.33 1.04
CA THR A 117 -15.84 12.65 1.28
C THR A 117 -16.35 13.29 -0.02
N SER A 118 -17.18 14.35 0.10
CA SER A 118 -17.73 15.11 -1.04
C SER A 118 -16.66 15.76 -1.93
N MET A 119 -15.44 15.93 -1.43
CA MET A 119 -14.29 16.47 -2.17
C MET A 119 -13.40 15.38 -2.80
N HIS A 120 -14.01 14.23 -3.14
CA HIS A 120 -13.37 13.01 -3.64
C HIS A 120 -12.21 13.28 -4.62
N ASP A 121 -12.46 14.01 -5.71
CA ASP A 121 -11.48 14.18 -6.78
C ASP A 121 -10.26 15.01 -6.36
N LEU A 122 -10.49 16.07 -5.57
CA LEU A 122 -9.39 16.90 -5.07
C LEU A 122 -8.51 16.12 -4.10
N VAL A 123 -9.15 15.41 -3.16
CA VAL A 123 -8.44 14.62 -2.13
C VAL A 123 -7.61 13.52 -2.79
N ILE A 124 -8.15 12.82 -3.79
CA ILE A 124 -7.44 11.77 -4.51
C ILE A 124 -6.29 12.33 -5.33
N ASN A 125 -6.47 13.46 -6.03
CA ASN A 125 -5.41 14.07 -6.82
C ASN A 125 -4.24 14.53 -5.93
N LEU A 126 -4.56 15.17 -4.79
CA LEU A 126 -3.55 15.59 -3.82
C LEU A 126 -2.83 14.38 -3.21
N ALA A 127 -3.58 13.36 -2.80
CA ALA A 127 -3.01 12.12 -2.25
C ALA A 127 -2.07 11.44 -3.26
N SER A 128 -2.46 11.42 -4.54
CA SER A 128 -1.67 10.84 -5.63
C SER A 128 -0.38 11.63 -5.88
N ALA A 129 -0.45 12.96 -5.89
CA ALA A 129 0.74 13.82 -6.01
C ALA A 129 1.72 13.60 -4.85
N CYS A 130 1.22 13.57 -3.62
CA CYS A 130 2.03 13.26 -2.44
C CYS A 130 2.60 11.83 -2.49
N GLY A 131 1.80 10.86 -2.93
CA GLY A 131 2.23 9.48 -3.12
C GLY A 131 3.37 9.36 -4.13
N LEU A 132 3.32 10.12 -5.23
CA LEU A 132 4.37 10.16 -6.24
C LEU A 132 5.68 10.74 -5.70
N ILE A 133 5.62 11.79 -4.87
CA ILE A 133 6.81 12.33 -4.19
C ILE A 133 7.42 11.28 -3.25
N ALA A 134 6.60 10.57 -2.48
CA ALA A 134 7.07 9.53 -1.58
C ALA A 134 7.68 8.33 -2.35
N LEU A 135 7.06 7.92 -3.46
CA LEU A 135 7.52 6.83 -4.31
C LEU A 135 8.83 7.17 -5.03
N THR A 136 8.95 8.37 -5.61
CA THR A 136 10.18 8.84 -6.27
C THR A 136 11.33 8.95 -5.27
N GLY A 137 11.08 9.47 -4.07
CA GLY A 137 12.07 9.49 -3.00
C GLY A 137 12.49 8.09 -2.55
N THR A 138 11.55 7.14 -2.54
CA THR A 138 11.83 5.72 -2.25
C THR A 138 12.75 5.12 -3.32
N LEU A 139 12.40 5.28 -4.60
CA LEU A 139 13.21 4.81 -5.73
C LEU A 139 14.62 5.42 -5.75
N ALA A 140 14.72 6.73 -5.55
CA ALA A 140 16.00 7.43 -5.47
C ALA A 140 16.87 6.91 -4.31
N GLY A 141 16.25 6.60 -3.17
CA GLY A 141 16.92 5.95 -2.04
C GLY A 141 17.44 4.56 -2.38
N LEU A 142 16.60 3.72 -3.02
CA LEU A 142 16.99 2.37 -3.44
C LEU A 142 18.14 2.38 -4.44
N TYR A 143 18.11 3.30 -5.41
CA TYR A 143 19.18 3.46 -6.41
C TYR A 143 20.50 3.88 -5.75
N LYS A 144 20.47 4.88 -4.87
CA LYS A 144 21.67 5.34 -4.15
C LYS A 144 22.29 4.26 -3.28
N GLN A 145 21.46 3.36 -2.74
CA GLN A 145 21.91 2.24 -1.93
C GLN A 145 22.29 0.99 -2.73
N GLN A 146 22.32 1.09 -4.07
CA GLN A 146 22.66 0.02 -5.01
C GLN A 146 21.75 -1.21 -4.88
N TRP A 147 20.51 -1.04 -4.41
CA TRP A 147 19.52 -2.12 -4.32
C TRP A 147 18.78 -2.28 -5.65
N HIS A 148 19.53 -2.56 -6.73
CA HIS A 148 19.03 -2.52 -8.11
C HIS A 148 17.84 -3.45 -8.40
N LEU A 149 17.76 -4.60 -7.73
CA LEU A 149 16.61 -5.50 -7.89
C LEU A 149 15.32 -4.86 -7.38
N LEU A 150 15.36 -4.28 -6.16
CA LEU A 150 14.22 -3.57 -5.58
C LEU A 150 13.89 -2.29 -6.35
N PHE A 151 14.89 -1.61 -6.89
CA PHE A 151 14.70 -0.46 -7.77
C PHE A 151 13.95 -0.85 -9.06
N ARG A 152 14.40 -1.89 -9.77
CA ARG A 152 13.74 -2.40 -11.00
C ARG A 152 12.30 -2.85 -10.73
N TRP A 153 12.05 -3.51 -9.60
CA TRP A 153 10.69 -3.84 -9.17
C TRP A 153 9.85 -2.58 -8.92
N GLY A 154 10.42 -1.56 -8.30
CA GLY A 154 9.73 -0.28 -8.14
C GLY A 154 9.36 0.39 -9.48
N LEU A 155 10.18 0.25 -10.51
CA LEU A 155 9.82 0.69 -11.87
C LEU A 155 8.67 -0.13 -12.47
N LEU A 156 8.66 -1.45 -12.25
CA LEU A 156 7.52 -2.30 -12.62
C LEU A 156 6.22 -1.81 -11.96
N ASN A 157 6.27 -1.41 -10.69
CA ASN A 157 5.10 -0.84 -10.00
C ASN A 157 4.60 0.45 -10.67
N ILE A 158 5.48 1.33 -11.14
CA ILE A 158 5.07 2.52 -11.90
C ILE A 158 4.36 2.12 -13.19
N ILE A 159 4.90 1.15 -13.93
CA ILE A 159 4.27 0.64 -15.17
C ILE A 159 2.89 0.07 -14.86
N LEU A 160 2.75 -0.71 -13.78
CA LEU A 160 1.46 -1.25 -13.36
C LEU A 160 0.45 -0.15 -13.01
N VAL A 161 0.88 0.92 -12.34
CA VAL A 161 -0.01 2.08 -12.07
C VAL A 161 -0.48 2.74 -13.37
N LEU A 162 0.42 2.93 -14.34
CA LEU A 162 0.06 3.47 -15.66
C LEU A 162 -0.90 2.54 -16.41
N LEU A 163 -0.71 1.23 -16.34
CA LEU A 163 -1.63 0.25 -16.91
C LEU A 163 -3.01 0.32 -16.25
N ASN A 164 -3.10 0.44 -14.93
CA ASN A 164 -4.39 0.62 -14.26
C ASN A 164 -5.11 1.89 -14.75
N ASN A 165 -4.36 2.99 -14.91
CA ASN A 165 -4.92 4.24 -15.40
C ASN A 165 -5.43 4.10 -16.85
N LEU A 166 -4.65 3.45 -17.72
CA LEU A 166 -5.04 3.17 -19.10
C LEU A 166 -6.34 2.33 -19.18
N PHE A 167 -6.43 1.27 -18.36
CA PHE A 167 -7.62 0.41 -18.32
C PHE A 167 -8.84 1.14 -17.77
N TYR A 168 -8.66 2.08 -16.85
CA TYR A 168 -9.73 2.91 -16.32
C TYR A 168 -10.34 3.83 -17.38
N TYR A 169 -9.51 4.45 -18.23
CA TYR A 169 -9.99 5.36 -19.29
C TYR A 169 -10.39 4.65 -20.60
N THR A 170 -10.19 3.34 -20.71
CA THR A 170 -10.51 2.57 -21.93
C THR A 170 -11.78 1.74 -21.72
N PRO A 171 -12.93 2.11 -22.33
CA PRO A 171 -14.21 1.44 -22.08
C PRO A 171 -14.21 -0.08 -22.34
N SER A 172 -13.48 -0.54 -23.37
CA SER A 172 -13.41 -1.97 -23.71
C SER A 172 -12.59 -2.80 -22.71
N LEU A 173 -11.73 -2.15 -21.91
CA LEU A 173 -10.83 -2.82 -20.97
C LEU A 173 -11.29 -2.72 -19.52
N ILE A 174 -12.30 -1.89 -19.22
CA ILE A 174 -12.77 -1.62 -17.87
C ILE A 174 -13.25 -2.88 -17.13
N SER A 175 -13.72 -3.89 -17.88
CA SER A 175 -14.14 -5.19 -17.33
C SER A 175 -12.99 -5.99 -16.71
N TYR A 176 -11.76 -5.78 -17.15
CA TYR A 176 -10.56 -6.44 -16.61
C TYR A 176 -9.92 -5.66 -15.46
N LEU A 177 -10.29 -4.38 -15.29
CA LEU A 177 -9.71 -3.49 -14.29
C LEU A 177 -9.78 -4.04 -12.86
N PRO A 178 -10.88 -4.68 -12.39
CA PRO A 178 -10.93 -5.19 -11.03
C PRO A 178 -9.85 -6.25 -10.75
N VAL A 179 -9.47 -7.06 -11.74
CA VAL A 179 -8.43 -8.09 -11.58
C VAL A 179 -7.05 -7.44 -11.58
N ILE A 180 -6.79 -6.58 -12.57
CA ILE A 180 -5.49 -5.92 -12.74
C ILE A 180 -5.17 -5.02 -11.55
N GLN A 181 -6.15 -4.31 -11.00
CA GLN A 181 -5.98 -3.49 -9.80
C GLN A 181 -5.53 -4.32 -8.61
N LYS A 182 -6.16 -5.49 -8.36
CA LYS A 182 -5.79 -6.38 -7.25
C LYS A 182 -4.38 -6.94 -7.42
N ILE A 183 -4.03 -7.38 -8.63
CA ILE A 183 -2.69 -7.87 -8.94
C ILE A 183 -1.66 -6.76 -8.69
N SER A 184 -1.91 -5.58 -9.25
CA SER A 184 -1.01 -4.43 -9.13
C SER A 184 -0.81 -4.03 -7.67
N PHE A 185 -1.89 -3.99 -6.91
CA PHE A 185 -1.84 -3.68 -5.49
C PHE A 185 -1.09 -4.75 -4.69
N GLY A 186 -1.31 -6.04 -4.96
CA GLY A 186 -0.55 -7.13 -4.33
C GLY A 186 0.96 -7.06 -4.63
N VAL A 187 1.33 -6.79 -5.88
CA VAL A 187 2.73 -6.58 -6.29
C VAL A 187 3.34 -5.37 -5.58
N PHE A 188 2.57 -4.29 -5.39
CA PHE A 188 2.99 -3.09 -4.67
C PHE A 188 3.24 -3.36 -3.18
N LEU A 189 2.34 -4.08 -2.51
CA LEU A 189 2.49 -4.44 -1.10
C LEU A 189 3.63 -5.43 -0.85
N LEU A 190 3.83 -6.38 -1.76
CA LEU A 190 4.97 -7.29 -1.70
C LEU A 190 6.29 -6.52 -1.83
N TRP A 191 6.34 -5.54 -2.73
CA TRP A 191 7.50 -4.66 -2.90
C TRP A 191 7.88 -3.92 -1.61
N PHE A 192 6.93 -3.29 -0.93
CA PHE A 192 7.17 -2.67 0.38
C PHE A 192 7.66 -3.69 1.41
N SER A 193 7.05 -4.87 1.44
CA SER A 193 7.40 -5.91 2.40
C SER A 193 8.85 -6.35 2.22
N MET A 194 9.32 -6.56 0.99
CA MET A 194 10.72 -6.93 0.73
C MET A 194 11.70 -5.82 1.08
N ILE A 195 11.34 -4.55 0.87
CA ILE A 195 12.18 -3.42 1.33
C ILE A 195 12.28 -3.46 2.85
N SER A 196 11.17 -3.67 3.57
CA SER A 196 11.17 -3.84 5.04
C SER A 196 12.07 -4.99 5.51
N PHE A 197 12.02 -6.16 4.86
CA PHE A 197 12.93 -7.26 5.15
C PHE A 197 14.40 -6.92 4.82
N ARG A 198 14.65 -6.18 3.74
CA ARG A 198 16.01 -5.75 3.40
C ARG A 198 16.58 -4.77 4.43
N LEU A 199 15.75 -3.86 4.95
CA LEU A 199 16.11 -2.92 6.01
C LEU A 199 16.51 -3.64 7.30
N LEU A 200 15.76 -4.69 7.68
CA LEU A 200 16.08 -5.54 8.83
C LEU A 200 17.50 -6.15 8.72
N ASN A 201 17.90 -6.54 7.51
CA ASN A 201 19.17 -7.23 7.26
C ASN A 201 20.36 -6.29 7.02
N THR A 202 20.13 -5.02 6.66
CA THR A 202 21.21 -4.10 6.25
C THR A 202 21.75 -3.23 7.38
N LEU A 203 21.00 -3.04 8.48
CA LEU A 203 21.50 -2.25 9.60
C LEU A 203 22.41 -3.11 10.51
N PRO A 204 23.61 -2.61 10.88
CA PRO A 204 24.53 -3.36 11.73
C PRO A 204 23.82 -3.80 13.01
N ARG A 205 23.95 -5.09 13.37
CA ARG A 205 23.70 -5.55 14.74
C ARG A 205 24.61 -4.69 15.62
N ARG A 206 24.04 -3.73 16.36
CA ARG A 206 24.82 -2.81 17.22
C ARG A 206 25.76 -3.53 18.18
N ASP A 207 25.56 -4.83 18.38
CA ASP A 207 26.38 -5.72 19.19
C ASP A 207 27.82 -5.88 18.64
N GLN A 208 28.08 -5.69 17.33
CA GLN A 208 29.43 -5.81 16.77
C GLN A 208 30.28 -4.54 16.93
N GLN A 209 29.69 -3.34 17.05
CA GLN A 209 30.43 -2.09 17.22
C GLN A 209 31.03 -1.91 18.63
N LEU A 210 30.50 -2.63 19.64
CA LEU A 210 31.04 -2.59 21.01
C LEU A 210 32.18 -3.59 21.23
N SER A 211 32.30 -4.63 20.38
CA SER A 211 33.40 -5.60 20.46
C SER A 211 34.70 -5.11 19.78
N GLY A 212 34.60 -4.27 18.75
CA GLY A 212 35.76 -3.71 18.02
C GLY A 212 36.35 -2.43 18.62
N ARG A 213 35.89 -2.00 19.81
CA ARG A 213 36.47 -0.87 20.56
C ARG A 213 37.27 -1.30 21.79
N LYS A 214 37.44 -2.61 22.00
CA LYS A 214 38.17 -3.17 23.15
C LYS A 214 39.44 -3.95 22.76
N SER A 215 39.93 -3.81 21.53
CA SER A 215 41.21 -4.37 21.08
C SER A 215 42.20 -3.26 20.77
#